data_AF-E6X1K9-F1
#
_entry.id   AF-E6X1K9-F1
#
_cell.length_a   1.000
_cell.length_b   1.000
_cell.length_c   1.000
_cell.angle_alpha   90.00
_cell.angle_beta   90.00
_cell.angle_gamma   90.00
#
_symmetry.space_group_name_H-M   'P 1'
#
loop_
_entity.id
_entity.type
_entity.pdbx_description
1 polymer ?
#
loop_
_entity_poly.entity_id
_entity_poly.type
_entity_poly.pdbx_seq_one_letter_code
_entity_poly.pdbx_strand_id
1 'polypeptide(L)' 'MASVDHSITKHVQAYEPSFETMVPTPMVKFFRTCLIWQFIRFIIINIKMILVVKKSHG' A
#
# COMPACT_ATOMS: atom_id res chain seq x y z
N MET A 1 -13.26 -46.86 -19.78
CA MET A 1 -12.77 -45.71 -20.57
C MET A 1 -13.15 -44.44 -19.84
N ALA A 2 -12.29 -43.66 -19.22
CA ALA A 2 -10.94 -43.81 -18.69
C ALA A 2 -10.88 -42.75 -17.57
N SER A 3 -10.44 -43.17 -16.38
CA SER A 3 -9.73 -42.37 -15.37
C SER A 3 -9.60 -40.84 -15.58
N VAL A 4 -10.65 -40.05 -15.32
CA VAL A 4 -10.50 -38.60 -15.10
C VAL A 4 -10.63 -38.35 -13.60
N ASP A 5 -9.49 -38.56 -12.95
CA ASP A 5 -9.19 -38.23 -11.58
C ASP A 5 -9.57 -36.77 -11.25
N HIS A 6 -10.57 -36.59 -10.38
CA HIS A 6 -11.05 -35.31 -9.87
C HIS A 6 -10.05 -34.68 -8.87
N SER A 7 -8.74 -34.99 -8.95
CA SER A 7 -7.70 -34.35 -8.14
C SER A 7 -6.79 -33.42 -8.94
N ILE A 8 -6.83 -33.45 -10.28
CA ILE A 8 -5.94 -32.62 -11.12
C ILE A 8 -6.35 -31.13 -11.23
N THR A 9 -7.60 -30.75 -10.90
CA THR A 9 -8.09 -29.37 -11.08
C THR A 9 -7.99 -28.47 -9.84
N LYS A 10 -7.23 -28.84 -8.81
CA LYS A 10 -7.21 -28.11 -7.51
C LYS A 10 -5.94 -27.29 -7.20
N HIS A 11 -5.13 -26.93 -8.19
CA HIS A 11 -3.84 -26.25 -7.92
C HIS A 11 -3.60 -24.92 -8.64
N VAL A 12 -4.64 -24.20 -9.06
CA VAL A 12 -4.49 -22.80 -9.48
C VAL A 12 -5.57 -21.95 -8.81
N GLN A 13 -5.51 -21.83 -7.48
CA GLN A 13 -6.15 -20.69 -6.81
C GLN A 13 -5.32 -19.45 -7.14
N ALA A 14 -5.60 -18.83 -8.29
CA ALA A 14 -4.88 -17.66 -8.80
C ALA A 14 -5.09 -16.39 -7.95
N TYR A 15 -5.90 -16.45 -6.90
CA TYR A 15 -6.25 -15.29 -6.07
C TYR A 15 -6.44 -15.73 -4.61
N GLU A 16 -5.35 -16.14 -3.96
CA GLU A 16 -5.32 -16.20 -2.50
C GLU A 16 -5.18 -14.76 -1.98
N PRO A 17 -6.10 -14.26 -1.11
CA PRO A 17 -6.06 -12.88 -0.58
C PRO A 17 -4.77 -12.56 0.19
N SER A 18 -3.98 -13.59 0.52
CA SER A 18 -2.64 -13.49 1.12
C SER A 18 -1.60 -12.85 0.18
N PHE A 19 -1.80 -12.87 -1.14
CA PHE A 19 -0.90 -12.21 -2.10
C PHE A 19 -1.23 -10.73 -2.30
N GLU A 20 -2.47 -10.32 -2.01
CA GLU A 20 -2.93 -8.92 -2.10
C GLU A 20 -2.50 -8.10 -0.87
N THR A 21 -2.13 -8.76 0.24
CA THR A 21 -1.53 -8.09 1.38
C THR A 21 -0.08 -7.75 1.04
N MET A 22 0.11 -6.66 0.30
CA MET A 22 1.43 -6.05 0.10
C MET A 22 2.04 -5.79 1.48
N VAL A 23 2.90 -6.71 1.91
CA VAL A 23 3.60 -6.62 3.19
C VAL A 23 4.37 -5.30 3.13
N PRO A 24 4.11 -4.34 4.02
CA PRO A 24 4.79 -3.06 3.98
C PRO A 24 6.27 -3.35 4.15
N THR A 25 7.02 -3.13 3.07
CA THR A 25 8.46 -3.33 3.00
C THR A 25 9.08 -2.71 4.25
N PRO A 26 10.06 -3.35 4.91
CA PRO A 26 10.67 -2.81 6.11
C PRO A 26 11.09 -1.35 5.90
N MET A 27 11.53 -0.98 4.69
CA MET A 27 11.78 0.41 4.27
C MET A 27 10.59 1.36 4.53
N VAL A 28 9.37 1.00 4.15
CA VAL A 28 8.14 1.80 4.40
C VAL A 28 7.86 1.94 5.89
N LYS A 29 8.14 0.91 6.69
CA LYS A 29 8.05 0.98 8.16
C LYS A 29 9.13 1.90 8.75
N PHE A 30 10.36 1.82 8.26
CA PHE A 30 11.47 2.68 8.67
C PHE A 30 11.21 4.16 8.35
N PHE A 31 10.63 4.46 7.18
CA PHE A 31 10.20 5.82 6.84
C PHE A 31 9.12 6.34 7.79
N ARG A 32 8.25 5.48 8.37
CA ARG A 32 7.27 5.94 9.36
C ARG A 32 7.87 6.25 10.74
N THR A 33 8.98 5.64 11.12
CA THR A 33 9.62 5.79 12.44
C THR A 33 10.68 6.90 12.51
N CYS A 34 11.17 7.43 11.39
CA CYS A 34 12.21 8.46 11.44
C CYS A 34 11.63 9.86 11.71
N LEU A 35 12.05 10.47 12.80
CA LEU A 35 11.64 11.83 13.23
C LEU A 35 11.94 12.90 12.16
N ILE A 36 13.03 12.73 11.40
CA ILE A 36 13.38 13.62 10.28
C ILE A 36 12.30 13.58 9.19
N TRP A 37 11.79 12.40 8.83
CA TRP A 37 10.71 12.27 7.85
C TRP A 37 9.38 12.80 8.38
N GLN A 38 9.09 12.58 9.67
CA GLN A 38 7.92 13.17 10.31
C GLN A 38 7.96 14.70 10.26
N PHE A 39 9.13 15.32 10.47
CA PHE A 39 9.32 16.77 10.40
C PHE A 39 9.11 17.32 8.98
N ILE A 40 9.69 16.67 7.96
CA ILE A 40 9.50 17.05 6.55
C ILE A 40 8.03 16.93 6.16
N ARG A 41 7.36 15.84 6.55
CA ARG A 41 5.94 15.61 6.27
C ARG A 41 5.05 16.65 6.96
N PHE A 42 5.39 17.08 8.17
CA PHE A 42 4.71 18.17 8.87
C PHE A 42 4.82 19.46 8.06
N ILE A 43 6.03 19.86 7.63
CA ILE A 43 6.24 21.07 6.83
C ILE A 43 5.42 21.03 5.53
N ILE A 44 5.49 19.92 4.77
CA ILE A 44 4.78 19.78 3.49
C ILE A 44 3.26 19.93 3.66
N ILE A 45 2.67 19.29 4.67
CA ILE A 45 1.22 19.36 4.90
C ILE A 45 0.81 20.78 5.27
N ASN A 46 1.53 21.43 6.19
CA ASN A 46 1.25 22.81 6.61
C ASN A 46 1.32 23.77 5.41
N ILE A 47 2.36 23.66 4.58
CA ILE A 47 2.49 24.48 3.36
C ILE A 47 1.36 24.18 2.38
N LYS A 48 1.05 22.90 2.13
CA LYS A 48 0.03 22.51 1.15
C LYS A 48 -1.35 23.00 1.57
N MET A 49 -1.70 22.93 2.85
CA MET A 49 -2.97 23.44 3.35
C MET A 49 -3.09 24.95 3.16
N ILE A 50 -2.03 25.72 3.46
CA ILE A 50 -1.99 27.16 3.20
C ILE A 50 -2.18 27.44 1.70
N LEU A 51 -1.52 26.68 0.83
CA LEU A 51 -1.59 26.85 -0.62
C LEU A 51 -2.99 26.54 -1.17
N VAL A 52 -3.64 25.49 -0.67
CA VAL A 52 -5.01 25.11 -1.04
C VAL A 52 -6.03 26.15 -0.59
N VAL A 53 -5.91 26.64 0.66
CA VAL A 53 -6.78 27.70 1.19
C VAL A 53 -6.59 29.00 0.40
N LYS A 54 -5.35 29.37 0.06
CA LYS A 54 -5.06 30.53 -0.81
C LYS A 54 -5.65 30.38 -2.20
N LYS A 55 -5.64 29.17 -2.79
CA LYS A 55 -6.23 28.91 -4.11
C LYS A 55 -7.76 28.93 -4.09
N SER A 56 -8.38 28.66 -2.95
CA SER A 56 -9.84 28.65 -2.82
C SER A 56 -10.46 30.04 -2.61
N HIS A 57 -9.66 31.05 -2.26
CA HIS A 57 -10.09 32.42 -1.98
C HIS A 57 -9.68 33.42 -3.10
N GLY A 58 -9.41 32.91 -4.30
CA GLY A 58 -9.16 33.70 -5.51
C GLY A 58 -10.11 33.29 -6.62
#